data_AF-T0MLZ8-F1
#
_entry.id   AF-T0MLZ8-F1
#
_cell.length_a   1.000
_cell.length_b   1.000
_cell.length_c   1.000
_cell.angle_alpha   90.00
_cell.angle_beta   90.00
_cell.angle_gamma   90.00
#
_symmetry.space_group_name_H-M   'P 1'
#
loop_
_entity.id
_entity.type
_entity.pdbx_description
1 polymer ?
#
loop_
_entity_poly.entity_id
_entity_poly.type
_entity_poly.pdbx_seq_one_letter_code
_entity_poly.pdbx_strand_id
1 'polypeptide(L)'
;MNFDKVFTDCSQKELFDSISGDILTSSIQGYNCTIFAYGQTGSGKTFTIQGKENNPGLVQRCLRFMHNLNMEIELSFVEIYNEILYDLLDLQNNNLIIKDNKQLEQINVENFNNSKIQFI
;
A
#
# COMPACT_ATOMS: atom_id res chain seq x y z
N MET A 1 11.80 3.73 25.01
CA MET A 1 11.12 3.64 23.70
C MET A 1 9.86 2.87 23.92
N ASN A 2 8.71 3.52 23.79
CA ASN A 2 7.41 2.86 23.88
C ASN A 2 6.88 2.71 22.46
N PHE A 3 6.33 1.55 22.16
CA PHE A 3 5.62 1.27 20.92
C PHE A 3 4.14 1.11 21.27
N ASP A 4 3.25 1.51 20.36
CA ASP A 4 1.81 1.31 20.56
C ASP A 4 1.46 -0.19 20.61
N LYS A 5 2.14 -1.00 19.78
CA LYS A 5 2.02 -2.47 19.74
C LYS A 5 3.35 -3.11 19.37
N VAL A 6 3.61 -4.31 19.91
CA VAL A 6 4.78 -5.14 19.59
C VAL A 6 4.30 -6.55 19.23
N PHE A 7 4.84 -7.10 18.14
CA PHE A 7 4.47 -8.42 17.60
C PHE A 7 5.73 -9.29 17.54
N THR A 8 5.69 -10.48 18.15
CA THR A 8 6.84 -11.41 18.19
C THR A 8 6.56 -12.74 17.49
N ASP A 9 5.36 -13.32 17.66
CA ASP A 9 4.91 -14.57 17.03
C ASP A 9 3.52 -14.39 16.40
N CYS A 10 3.39 -13.35 15.58
CA CYS A 10 2.12 -12.94 15.01
C CYS A 10 1.95 -13.49 13.59
N SER A 11 0.80 -14.07 13.30
CA SER A 11 0.41 -14.40 11.93
C SER A 11 0.10 -13.15 11.12
N GLN A 12 0.13 -13.26 9.78
CA GLN A 12 -0.25 -12.15 8.89
C GLN A 12 -1.71 -11.72 9.09
N LYS A 13 -2.58 -12.68 9.48
CA LYS A 13 -3.97 -12.39 9.76
C LYS A 13 -4.11 -11.58 11.04
N GLU A 14 -3.47 -12.00 12.13
CA GLU A 14 -3.52 -11.28 13.41
C GLU A 14 -2.93 -9.88 13.29
N LEU A 15 -1.84 -9.73 12.52
CA LEU A 15 -1.25 -8.42 12.25
C LEU A 15 -2.24 -7.52 11.52
N PHE A 16 -2.86 -8.04 10.44
CA PHE A 16 -3.88 -7.32 9.70
C PHE A 16 -5.07 -6.94 10.60
N ASP A 17 -5.65 -7.89 11.35
CA ASP A 17 -6.80 -7.64 12.22
C ASP A 17 -6.48 -6.57 13.30
N SER A 18 -5.23 -6.51 13.75
CA SER A 18 -4.77 -5.53 14.76
C SER A 18 -4.60 -4.10 14.22
N ILE A 19 -4.30 -3.91 12.93
CA ILE A 19 -4.02 -2.58 12.36
C ILE A 19 -5.10 -2.08 11.40
N SER A 20 -5.84 -3.00 10.77
CA SER A 20 -6.71 -2.69 9.65
C SER A 20 -7.98 -1.94 10.04
N GLY A 21 -8.49 -2.15 11.27
CA GLY A 21 -9.72 -1.50 11.74
C GLY A 21 -9.66 0.02 11.64
N ASP A 22 -8.67 0.64 12.28
CA ASP A 22 -8.56 2.11 12.33
C ASP A 22 -8.19 2.68 10.96
N ILE A 23 -7.25 2.02 10.26
CA ILE A 23 -6.73 2.49 8.97
C ILE A 23 -7.77 2.38 7.87
N LEU A 24 -8.47 1.24 7.74
CA LEU A 24 -9.47 1.04 6.70
C LEU A 24 -10.72 1.88 6.99
N THR A 25 -11.13 2.00 8.25
CA THR A 25 -12.26 2.88 8.61
C THR A 25 -11.97 4.34 8.27
N SER A 26 -10.77 4.84 8.63
CA SER A 26 -10.36 6.20 8.29
C SER A 26 -10.28 6.40 6.77
N SER A 27 -9.73 5.43 6.03
CA SER A 27 -9.68 5.46 4.56
C SER A 27 -11.08 5.56 3.94
N ILE A 28 -12.03 4.74 4.40
CA ILE A 28 -13.43 4.76 3.94
C ILE A 28 -14.13 6.09 4.25
N GLN A 29 -13.76 6.74 5.36
CA GLN A 29 -14.27 8.07 5.71
C GLN A 29 -13.64 9.21 4.90
N GLY A 30 -12.74 8.90 3.96
CA GLY A 30 -12.10 9.89 3.08
C GLY A 30 -10.79 10.46 3.63
N TYR A 31 -10.20 9.84 4.66
CA TYR A 31 -8.89 10.25 5.17
C TYR A 31 -7.75 9.52 4.45
N ASN A 32 -6.73 10.26 4.05
CA ASN A 32 -5.50 9.68 3.52
C ASN A 32 -4.79 8.87 4.62
N CYS A 33 -4.52 7.59 4.32
CA CYS A 33 -3.85 6.68 5.24
C CYS A 33 -2.54 6.18 4.63
N THR A 34 -1.51 5.97 5.46
CA THR A 34 -0.21 5.51 4.99
C THR A 34 0.40 4.51 5.96
N ILE A 35 0.91 3.40 5.43
CA ILE A 35 1.63 2.37 6.19
C ILE A 35 3.03 2.24 5.60
N PHE A 36 4.05 2.37 6.44
CA PHE A 36 5.44 2.10 6.08
C PHE A 36 5.95 0.88 6.85
N ALA A 37 6.65 -0.01 6.14
CA ALA A 37 7.47 -1.04 6.76
C ALA A 37 8.94 -0.60 6.74
N TYR A 38 9.54 -0.47 7.91
CA TYR A 38 10.93 0.00 8.08
C TYR A 38 11.77 -1.03 8.86
N GLY A 39 13.06 -1.10 8.55
CA GLY A 39 14.00 -2.04 9.17
C GLY A 39 15.10 -2.50 8.22
N GLN A 40 16.07 -3.24 8.74
CA GLN A 40 17.21 -3.76 7.94
C GLN A 40 16.78 -4.78 6.87
N THR A 41 17.64 -5.04 5.89
CA THR A 41 17.42 -6.13 4.91
C THR A 41 17.27 -7.47 5.63
N GLY A 42 16.31 -8.29 5.19
CA GLY A 42 15.97 -9.56 5.85
C GLY A 42 15.07 -9.45 7.09
N SER A 43 14.73 -8.24 7.56
CA SER A 43 13.88 -8.05 8.76
C SER A 43 12.38 -8.32 8.57
N GLY A 44 11.97 -8.77 7.38
CA GLY A 44 10.57 -9.10 7.10
C GLY A 44 9.69 -7.98 6.52
N LYS A 45 10.22 -6.81 6.13
CA LYS A 45 9.43 -5.70 5.51
C LYS A 45 8.53 -6.16 4.36
N THR A 46 9.11 -6.81 3.36
CA THR A 46 8.39 -7.35 2.20
C THR A 46 7.40 -8.44 2.60
N PHE A 47 7.78 -9.27 3.59
CA PHE A 47 6.88 -10.27 4.14
C PHE A 47 5.66 -9.62 4.79
N THR A 48 5.82 -8.56 5.59
CA THR A 48 4.69 -7.84 6.20
C THR A 48 3.77 -7.18 5.17
N ILE A 49 4.33 -6.43 4.21
CA ILE A 49 3.53 -5.65 3.25
C ILE A 49 2.88 -6.54 2.18
N GLN A 50 3.67 -7.39 1.52
CA GLN A 50 3.22 -8.23 0.40
C GLN A 50 2.85 -9.65 0.84
N GLY A 51 3.65 -10.25 1.72
CA GLY A 51 3.49 -11.64 2.15
C GLY A 51 3.90 -12.65 1.09
N LYS A 52 3.35 -13.87 1.23
CA LYS A 52 3.52 -14.99 0.29
C LYS A 52 2.16 -15.33 -0.32
N GLU A 53 2.13 -16.05 -1.44
CA GLU A 53 0.88 -16.46 -2.10
C GLU A 53 -0.07 -17.21 -1.15
N ASN A 54 0.46 -18.16 -0.38
CA ASN A 54 -0.30 -18.92 0.60
C ASN A 54 -0.47 -18.21 1.97
N ASN A 55 0.20 -17.07 2.16
CA ASN A 55 0.14 -16.29 3.39
C ASN A 55 0.23 -14.78 3.07
N PRO A 56 -0.85 -14.21 2.50
CA PRO A 56 -0.84 -12.86 1.97
C PRO A 56 -0.60 -11.82 3.08
N GLY A 57 0.11 -10.75 2.74
CA GLY A 57 0.41 -9.63 3.62
C GLY A 57 -0.69 -8.57 3.64
N LEU A 58 -0.33 -7.39 4.13
CA LEU A 58 -1.27 -6.29 4.36
C LEU A 58 -1.97 -5.81 3.07
N VAL A 59 -1.22 -5.59 1.98
CA VAL A 59 -1.78 -5.02 0.74
C VAL A 59 -2.94 -5.87 0.21
N GLN A 60 -2.69 -7.17 0.02
CA GLN A 60 -3.70 -8.09 -0.51
C GLN A 60 -4.91 -8.23 0.43
N ARG A 61 -4.71 -8.18 1.75
CA ARG A 61 -5.81 -8.26 2.73
C ARG A 61 -6.66 -6.99 2.74
N CYS A 62 -6.05 -5.81 2.67
CA CYS A 62 -6.75 -4.53 2.55
C CYS A 62 -7.60 -4.49 1.27
N LEU A 63 -7.01 -4.87 0.13
CA LEU A 63 -7.68 -4.93 -1.16
C LEU A 63 -8.91 -5.87 -1.12
N ARG A 64 -8.75 -7.09 -0.59
CA ARG A 64 -9.88 -8.02 -0.42
C ARG A 64 -10.97 -7.49 0.51
N PHE A 65 -10.59 -6.82 1.60
CA PHE A 65 -11.56 -6.23 2.52
C PHE A 65 -12.40 -5.15 1.83
N MET A 66 -11.77 -4.21 1.13
CA MET A 66 -12.48 -3.15 0.40
C MET A 66 -13.35 -3.72 -0.73
N HIS A 67 -12.90 -4.77 -1.41
CA HIS A 67 -13.70 -5.46 -2.42
C HIS A 67 -14.96 -6.10 -1.84
N ASN A 68 -14.85 -6.75 -0.66
CA ASN A 68 -16.00 -7.35 0.01
C ASN A 68 -17.04 -6.31 0.46
N LEU A 69 -16.66 -5.04 0.53
CA LEU A 69 -17.57 -3.91 0.76
C LEU A 69 -18.17 -3.34 -0.55
N ASN A 70 -17.92 -3.98 -1.69
CA ASN A 70 -18.32 -3.53 -3.03
C ASN A 70 -17.82 -2.12 -3.39
N MET A 71 -16.63 -1.75 -2.91
CA MET A 71 -16.01 -0.49 -3.28
C MET A 71 -15.31 -0.60 -4.63
N GLU A 72 -15.36 0.46 -5.43
CA GLU A 72 -14.49 0.61 -6.59
C GLU A 72 -13.06 0.93 -6.11
N ILE A 73 -12.08 0.17 -6.61
CA ILE A 73 -10.68 0.28 -6.19
C ILE A 73 -9.81 0.50 -7.43
N GLU A 74 -9.04 1.58 -7.41
CA GLU A 74 -7.96 1.84 -8.35
C GLU A 74 -6.62 1.66 -7.63
N LEU A 75 -5.68 0.98 -8.27
CA LEU A 75 -4.36 0.73 -7.74
C LEU A 75 -3.29 1.25 -8.68
N SER A 76 -2.26 1.80 -8.05
CA SER A 76 -1.05 2.30 -8.67
C SER A 76 0.13 1.65 -7.95
N PHE A 77 1.18 1.28 -8.68
CA PHE A 77 2.36 0.68 -8.08
C PHE A 77 3.62 1.26 -8.69
N VAL A 78 4.42 1.92 -7.85
CA VAL A 78 5.59 2.68 -8.27
C VAL A 78 6.78 2.29 -7.39
N GLU A 79 7.93 2.09 -8.03
CA GLU A 79 9.21 1.94 -7.35
C GLU A 79 10.02 3.24 -7.46
N ILE A 80 10.64 3.64 -6.35
CA ILE A 80 11.63 4.71 -6.33
C ILE A 80 12.99 4.06 -6.08
N TYR A 81 13.87 4.10 -7.08
CA TYR A 81 15.21 3.55 -6.96
C TYR A 81 16.22 4.55 -7.50
N ASN A 82 17.18 4.95 -6.65
CA ASN A 82 18.21 5.93 -6.99
C ASN A 82 17.62 7.24 -7.57
N GLU A 83 16.59 7.77 -6.90
CA GLU A 83 15.85 8.98 -7.32
C GLU A 83 15.15 8.88 -8.70
N ILE A 84 15.04 7.67 -9.26
CA ILE A 84 14.30 7.40 -10.49
C ILE A 84 13.00 6.67 -10.15
N LEU A 85 11.91 7.11 -10.78
CA LEU A 85 10.59 6.49 -10.68
C LEU A 85 10.41 5.42 -11.75
N TYR A 86 9.89 4.27 -11.36
CA TYR A 86 9.52 3.17 -12.25
C TYR A 86 8.06 2.81 -12.06
N ASP A 87 7.29 2.78 -13.14
CA ASP A 87 5.92 2.28 -13.12
C ASP A 87 5.97 0.74 -13.11
N LEU A 88 5.54 0.12 -12.00
CA LEU A 88 5.55 -1.32 -11.85
C LEU A 88 4.34 -2.00 -12.49
N LEU A 89 3.34 -1.23 -12.94
CA LEU A 89 2.18 -1.73 -13.68
C LEU A 89 2.35 -1.61 -15.20
N ASP A 90 3.20 -0.69 -15.66
CA ASP A 90 3.62 -0.57 -17.05
C ASP A 90 5.13 -0.32 -17.18
N LEU A 91 5.91 -1.40 -17.33
CA LEU A 91 7.36 -1.33 -17.45
C LEU A 91 7.87 -0.60 -18.71
N GLN A 92 6.99 -0.27 -19.67
CA GLN A 92 7.37 0.51 -20.85
C GLN A 92 7.24 2.02 -20.61
N ASN A 93 6.59 2.41 -19.51
CA ASN A 93 6.37 3.80 -19.15
C ASN A 93 7.60 4.38 -18.43
N ASN A 94 8.37 5.19 -19.15
CA ASN A 94 9.57 5.84 -18.63
C ASN A 94 9.37 7.34 -18.32
N ASN A 95 8.13 7.84 -18.33
CA ASN A 95 7.81 9.27 -18.26
C ASN A 95 7.05 9.67 -16.98
N LEU A 96 7.38 9.02 -15.86
CA LEU A 96 6.83 9.40 -14.56
C LEU A 96 7.45 10.71 -14.08
N ILE A 97 6.60 11.67 -13.72
CA ILE A 97 7.03 13.00 -13.26
C ILE A 97 6.32 13.31 -11.95
N ILE A 98 7.07 13.77 -10.95
CA ILE A 98 6.49 14.32 -9.71
C ILE A 98 6.07 15.75 -9.99
N LYS A 99 4.78 16.06 -9.80
CA LYS A 99 4.25 17.42 -9.90
C LYS A 99 3.65 17.88 -8.58
N ASP A 100 3.96 19.12 -8.24
CA ASP A 100 3.39 19.85 -7.11
C ASP A 100 2.10 20.56 -7.56
N ASN A 101 0.96 20.06 -7.11
CA ASN A 101 -0.33 20.71 -7.29
C ASN A 101 -0.63 21.64 -6.12
N LYS A 102 -0.12 22.88 -6.24
CA LYS A 102 -0.26 23.93 -5.23
C LYS A 102 -1.70 24.35 -4.93
N GLN A 103 -2.65 24.09 -5.85
CA GLN A 103 -4.05 24.43 -5.61
C GLN A 103 -4.74 23.43 -4.68
N LEU A 104 -4.32 22.16 -4.74
CA LEU A 104 -4.85 21.10 -3.89
C LEU A 104 -3.95 20.79 -2.68
N GLU A 105 -2.82 21.50 -2.54
CA GLU A 105 -1.77 21.20 -1.56
C GLU A 105 -1.34 19.73 -1.61
N GLN A 106 -1.26 19.17 -2.83
CA GLN A 106 -0.98 17.76 -3.07
C GLN A 106 0.19 17.60 -4.03
N ILE A 107 1.07 16.66 -3.71
CA ILE A 107 2.12 16.20 -4.63
C ILE A 107 1.63 14.90 -5.27
N ASN A 108 1.57 14.88 -6.60
CA ASN A 108 1.13 13.72 -7.37
C ASN A 108 2.25 13.27 -8.30
N VAL A 109 2.32 11.96 -8.52
CA VAL A 109 3.02 11.43 -9.69
C VAL A 109 2.06 11.62 -10.87
N GLU A 110 2.54 12.06 -12.03
CA GLU A 110 1.74 12.10 -13.24
C GLU A 110 2.15 10.98 -14.19
N ASN A 111 1.23 10.65 -15.12
CA ASN A 111 1.39 9.62 -16.14
C ASN A 111 1.62 8.20 -15.59
N PHE A 112 1.35 7.93 -14.32
CA PHE A 112 1.40 6.56 -13.80
C PHE A 112 0.11 5.81 -14.12
N ASN A 113 0.22 4.50 -14.32
CA ASN A 113 -0.92 3.67 -14.67
C ASN A 113 -1.83 3.42 -13.45
N ASN A 114 -3.13 3.63 -13.64
CA ASN A 114 -4.16 3.24 -12.69
C ASN A 114 -4.87 1.99 -13.20
N SER A 115 -4.63 0.87 -12.51
CA SER A 115 -5.33 -0.37 -12.80
C SER A 115 -6.57 -0.48 -11.92
N LYS A 116 -7.75 -0.54 -12.56
CA LYS A 116 -8.98 -0.94 -11.87
C LYS A 116 -8.85 -2.40 -11.47
N ILE A 117 -9.00 -2.69 -10.17
CA ILE A 117 -8.91 -4.07 -9.71
C ILE A 117 -10.26 -4.75 -9.93
N GLN A 118 -10.27 -5.78 -10.78
CA GLN A 118 -11.36 -6.76 -10.84
C GLN A 118 -10.89 -8.02 -10.11
N PHE A 119 -11.57 -8.37 -9.02
CA PHE A 119 -11.35 -9.66 -8.38
C PHE A 119 -12.14 -10.69 -9.18
N ILE A 120 -11.43 -11.68 -9.73
CA ILE A 120 -12.01 -12.84 -10.42
C ILE A 120 -12.43 -13.88 -9.38
#